data_AF-A0A3D4T725-F1
#
_entry.id   AF-A0A3D4T725-F1
#
_cell.length_a   1.000
_cell.length_b   1.000
_cell.length_c   1.000
_cell.angle_alpha   90.00
_cell.angle_beta   90.00
_cell.angle_gamma   90.00
#
_symmetry.space_group_name_H-M   'P 1'
#
loop_
_entity.id
_entity.type
_entity.pdbx_description
1 polymer ?
#
loop_
_entity_poly.entity_id
_entity_poly.type
_entity_poly.pdbx_seq_one_letter_code
_entity_poly.pdbx_strand_id
1 'polypeptide(L)' 'WKEDISKCRSYSELPENARKYVEYIEKNVGCNVKYISVGAERDALIIK' A
#
# COMPACT_ATOMS: atom_id res chain seq x y z
N TRP A 1 10.76 -3.14 -3.20
CA TRP A 1 10.43 -4.21 -2.23
C TRP A 1 10.57 -5.55 -2.95
N LYS A 2 11.03 -6.60 -2.26
CA LYS A 2 11.20 -7.96 -2.84
C LYS A 2 10.35 -9.02 -2.13
N GLU A 3 9.44 -8.58 -1.26
CA GLU A 3 8.55 -9.43 -0.49
C GLU A 3 7.15 -9.48 -1.12
N ASP A 4 6.46 -10.60 -0.94
CA ASP A 4 5.08 -10.76 -1.37
C ASP A 4 4.15 -9.94 -0.48
N ILE A 5 3.45 -8.97 -1.09
CA ILE A 5 2.46 -8.11 -0.42
C ILE A 5 1.02 -8.51 -0.78
N SER A 6 0.85 -9.57 -1.58
CA SER A 6 -0.46 -10.03 -2.08
C SER A 6 -1.41 -10.44 -0.95
N LYS A 7 -0.86 -10.86 0.20
CA LYS A 7 -1.63 -11.27 1.39
C LYS A 7 -1.89 -10.15 2.39
N CYS A 8 -1.25 -8.99 2.24
CA CYS A 8 -1.49 -7.87 3.14
C CYS A 8 -2.94 -7.38 2.97
N ARG A 9 -3.62 -7.15 4.08
CA ARG A 9 -4.98 -6.58 4.12
C ARG A 9 -5.01 -5.24 4.87
N SER A 10 -3.96 -4.95 5.65
CA SER A 10 -3.80 -3.69 6.36
C SER A 10 -2.51 -2.96 5.96
N TYR A 11 -2.53 -1.63 6.02
CA TYR A 11 -1.36 -0.80 5.72
C TYR A 11 -0.16 -1.14 6.63
N SER A 12 -0.41 -1.56 7.87
CA SER A 12 0.62 -1.98 8.83
C SER A 12 1.31 -3.29 8.46
N GLU A 13 0.66 -4.15 7.66
CA GLU A 13 1.26 -5.40 7.17
C GLU A 13 2.19 -5.17 5.98
N LEU A 14 2.11 -3.99 5.35
CA LEU A 14 3.00 -3.66 4.25
C LEU A 14 4.44 -3.50 4.74
N PRO A 15 5.41 -3.99 3.97
CA PRO A 15 6.82 -3.80 4.27
C PRO A 15 7.16 -2.32 4.34
N GLU A 16 8.10 -1.96 5.20
CA GLU A 16 8.50 -0.57 5.44
C GLU A 16 8.84 0.20 4.15
N ASN A 17 9.50 -0.46 3.21
CA ASN A 17 9.83 0.15 1.92
C ASN A 17 8.59 0.50 1.08
N ALA A 18 7.52 -0.29 1.14
CA ALA A 18 6.27 0.00 0.43
C ALA A 18 5.52 1.16 1.11
N ARG A 19 5.47 1.17 2.44
CA ARG A 19 4.89 2.28 3.22
C ARG A 19 5.60 3.61 2.94
N LYS A 20 6.94 3.61 2.97
CA LYS A 20 7.77 4.77 2.61
C LYS A 20 7.50 5.26 1.19
N TYR A 21 7.25 4.34 0.25
CA TYR A 21 6.92 4.70 -1.13
C TYR A 21 5.53 5.34 -1.24
N VAL A 22 4.53 4.83 -0.52
CA VAL A 22 3.20 5.46 -0.44
C VAL A 22 3.30 6.86 0.17
N GLU A 23 4.03 7.02 1.28
CA GLU A 23 4.26 8.34 1.89
C GLU A 23 4.99 9.30 0.94
N TYR A 24 5.96 8.80 0.17
CA TYR A 24 6.64 9.60 -0.84
C TYR A 24 5.67 10.10 -1.90
N ILE A 25 4.78 9.23 -2.41
CA ILE A 25 3.74 9.62 -3.36
C ILE A 25 2.78 10.63 -2.74
N GLU A 26 2.31 10.39 -1.51
CA GLU A 26 1.40 11.31 -0.80
C GLU A 26 2.01 12.71 -0.66
N LYS A 27 3.31 12.79 -0.32
CA LYS A 27 4.04 14.07 -0.23
C LYS A 27 4.24 14.75 -1.58
N ASN A 28 4.46 13.98 -2.65
CA ASN A 28 4.67 14.54 -4.00
C ASN A 28 3.36 14.99 -4.66
N VAL A 29 2.29 14.23 -4.47
CA VAL A 29 0.97 14.52 -5.06
C VAL A 29 0.21 15.54 -4.21
N GLY A 30 0.52 15.65 -2.92
CA GLY A 30 -0.21 16.52 -1.99
C GLY A 30 -1.60 15.99 -1.62
N CYS A 31 -1.87 14.72 -1.91
CA CYS A 31 -3.14 14.04 -1.65
C CYS A 31 -2.92 12.75 -0.86
N ASN A 32 -3.86 12.42 0.02
CA ASN A 32 -3.82 11.22 0.83
C ASN A 32 -4.25 9.99 0.01
N VAL A 33 -3.47 8.89 0.11
CA VAL A 33 -3.76 7.63 -0.58
C VAL A 33 -4.74 6.82 0.27
N LYS A 34 -5.98 6.73 -0.20
CA LYS A 34 -7.09 6.07 0.52
C LYS A 34 -7.22 4.58 0.22
N TYR A 35 -6.81 4.17 -0.98
CA TYR A 35 -6.96 2.80 -1.47
C TYR A 35 -5.64 2.32 -2.07
N ILE A 36 -5.15 1.17 -1.61
CA ILE A 36 -3.95 0.52 -2.12
C ILE A 36 -4.32 -0.89 -2.58
N SER A 37 -4.32 -1.12 -3.89
CA SER A 37 -4.56 -2.45 -4.46
C SER A 37 -3.25 -3.24 -4.46
N VAL A 38 -3.22 -4.37 -3.75
CA VAL A 38 -1.99 -5.18 -3.56
C VAL A 38 -2.02 -6.52 -4.27
N GLY A 39 -3.12 -6.84 -4.97
CA GLY A 39 -3.25 -8.07 -5.74
C GLY A 39 -4.41 -8.02 -6.75
N ALA A 40 -4.55 -9.11 -7.51
CA ALA A 40 -5.61 -9.27 -8.52
C ALA A 40 -6.97 -9.70 -7.92
N GLU A 41 -6.98 -10.18 -6.69
CA GLU A 41 -8.19 -10.59 -5.99
C GLU A 41 -9.00 -9.37 -5.53
N ARG A 42 -10.35 -9.49 -5.52
CA ARG A 42 -11.23 -8.43 -5.01
C ARG A 42 -10.95 -8.04 -3.56
N ASP A 43 -10.47 -8.98 -2.77
CA ASP A 43 -10.14 -8.79 -1.35
C ASP A 43 -8.73 -8.20 -1.14
N ALA A 44 -7.91 -8.14 -2.19
CA ALA A 44 -6.55 -7.60 -2.13
C ALA A 44 -6.54 -6.06 -2.26
N LEU A 45 -7.44 -5.40 -1.52
CA LEU A 45 -7.57 -3.95 -1.43
C LEU A 45 -7.37 -3.51 0.02
N ILE A 46 -6.37 -2.69 0.26
CA ILE A 46 -6.11 -2.07 1.56
C ILE A 46 -6.79 -0.70 1.58
N ILE A 47 -7.61 -0.47 2.60
CA ILE A 47 -8.27 0.82 2.85
C ILE A 47 -7.55 1.50 4.02
N LYS A 48 -7.07 2.73 3.80
CA LYS A 48 -6.39 3.57 4.79
C LYS A 48 -7.34 4.63 5.36
#